data_AF-A0A378WWD3-F1
#
_entry.id   AF-A0A378WWD3-F1
#
_cell.length_a   1.000
_cell.length_b   1.000
_cell.length_c   1.000
_cell.angle_alpha   90.00
_cell.angle_beta   90.00
_cell.angle_gamma   90.00
#
_symmetry.space_group_name_H-M   'P 1'
#
loop_
_entity.id
_entity.type
_entity.pdbx_description
1 polymer ?
#
loop_
_entity_poly.entity_id
_entity_poly.type
_entity_poly.pdbx_seq_one_letter_code
_entity_poly.pdbx_strand_id
1 'polypeptide(L)'
;MNPSVAPGGVPVVTVDVGDLAELILAVHDVATDIPRRFRRQHDNVIDIVAATVSDIRPEIAQRRYRLDKPPTAAFAVQQRGLKVDVIVERDDGIAHASFHTRTTGSETRWPARLAEYTHHTLLAHNITATLA
;
A
#
# COMPACT_ATOMS: atom_id res chain seq x y z
N MET A 1 5.53 -20.07 -10.06
CA MET A 1 6.65 -19.38 -9.39
C MET A 1 6.06 -18.60 -8.23
N ASN A 2 6.36 -18.98 -6.99
CA ASN A 2 5.95 -18.22 -5.80
C ASN A 2 7.08 -17.24 -5.47
N PRO A 3 6.84 -15.91 -5.42
CA PRO A 3 7.79 -15.02 -4.79
C PRO A 3 7.70 -15.21 -3.28
N SER A 4 8.82 -15.60 -2.70
CA SER A 4 9.00 -15.81 -1.27
C SER A 4 9.36 -14.47 -0.63
N VAL A 5 8.38 -13.79 -0.03
CA VAL A 5 8.62 -12.61 0.81
C VAL A 5 8.90 -13.10 2.23
N ALA A 6 10.03 -12.67 2.80
CA ALA A 6 10.47 -13.03 4.14
C ALA A 6 9.42 -12.61 5.20
N PRO A 7 9.16 -13.44 6.23
CA PRO A 7 8.23 -13.08 7.29
C PRO A 7 8.90 -12.10 8.26
N GLY A 8 8.44 -10.84 8.32
CA GLY A 8 8.69 -9.98 9.49
C GLY A 8 8.78 -8.47 9.26
N GLY A 9 8.95 -8.00 8.03
CA GLY A 9 9.07 -6.56 7.71
C GLY A 9 7.75 -5.89 7.37
N VAL A 10 7.65 -4.58 7.61
CA VAL A 10 6.61 -3.74 6.99
C VAL A 10 6.97 -3.62 5.50
N PRO A 11 6.10 -4.03 4.56
CA PRO A 11 6.39 -3.89 3.14
C PRO A 11 6.59 -2.42 2.77
N VAL A 12 7.59 -2.13 1.94
CA VAL A 12 7.92 -0.78 1.49
C VAL A 12 8.10 -0.75 -0.02
N VAL A 13 7.41 0.20 -0.67
CA VAL A 13 7.65 0.54 -2.07
C VAL A 13 8.41 1.85 -2.13
N THR A 14 9.49 1.91 -2.91
CA THR A 14 10.29 3.13 -3.09
C THR A 14 10.36 3.54 -4.56
N VAL A 15 10.43 4.84 -4.81
CA VAL A 15 10.61 5.49 -6.12
C VAL A 15 11.52 6.72 -5.98
N ASP A 16 11.95 7.30 -7.10
CA ASP A 16 12.57 8.64 -7.08
C ASP A 16 11.56 9.68 -6.54
N VAL A 17 12.03 10.69 -5.81
CA VAL A 17 11.15 11.72 -5.23
C VAL A 17 10.33 12.47 -6.28
N GLY A 18 10.83 12.58 -7.53
CA GLY A 18 10.10 13.13 -8.66
C GLY A 18 8.81 12.38 -8.99
N ASP A 19 8.76 11.07 -8.68
CA ASP A 19 7.63 10.18 -8.91
C ASP A 19 6.73 10.02 -7.68
N LEU A 20 6.88 10.86 -6.65
CA LEU A 20 6.08 10.81 -5.42
C LEU A 20 4.58 10.84 -5.68
N ALA A 21 4.13 11.72 -6.60
CA ALA A 21 2.72 11.83 -6.94
C ALA A 21 2.19 10.52 -7.55
N GLU A 22 2.99 9.91 -8.44
CA GLU A 22 2.67 8.65 -9.07
C GLU A 22 2.65 7.48 -8.08
N LEU A 23 3.54 7.48 -7.09
CA LEU A 23 3.49 6.52 -5.98
C LEU A 23 2.16 6.61 -5.24
N ILE A 24 1.70 7.80 -4.90
CA ILE A 24 0.40 8.00 -4.21
C ILE A 24 -0.75 7.56 -5.11
N LEU A 25 -0.75 7.95 -6.38
CA LEU A 25 -1.79 7.58 -7.35
C LEU A 25 -1.85 6.07 -7.57
N ALA A 26 -0.71 5.40 -7.71
CA ALA A 26 -0.64 3.95 -7.88
C ALA A 26 -1.30 3.19 -6.72
N VAL A 27 -1.13 3.65 -5.47
CA VAL A 27 -1.80 3.03 -4.32
C VAL A 27 -3.32 3.22 -4.40
N HIS A 28 -3.80 4.40 -4.82
CA HIS A 28 -5.22 4.68 -4.98
C HIS A 28 -5.84 3.86 -6.13
N ASP A 29 -5.16 3.77 -7.26
CA ASP A 29 -5.57 2.97 -8.41
C ASP A 29 -5.67 1.50 -8.04
N VAL A 30 -4.67 0.98 -7.33
CA VAL A 30 -4.68 -0.40 -6.85
C VAL A 30 -5.83 -0.62 -5.87
N ALA A 31 -6.04 0.28 -4.90
CA ALA A 31 -7.16 0.17 -3.96
C ALA A 31 -8.52 0.13 -4.68
N THR A 32 -8.70 0.96 -5.71
CA THR A 32 -9.96 1.02 -6.47
C THR A 32 -10.13 -0.13 -7.49
N ASP A 33 -9.04 -0.71 -8.00
CA ASP A 33 -9.05 -1.76 -9.04
C ASP A 33 -8.96 -3.20 -8.47
N ILE A 34 -8.45 -3.39 -7.25
CA ILE A 34 -8.43 -4.68 -6.54
C ILE A 34 -9.78 -5.43 -6.61
N PRO A 35 -10.94 -4.79 -6.34
CA PRO A 35 -12.24 -5.46 -6.44
C PRO A 35 -12.53 -6.02 -7.84
N ARG A 36 -12.00 -5.41 -8.89
CA ARG A 36 -12.19 -5.84 -10.29
C ARG A 36 -11.23 -6.94 -10.71
N ARG A 37 -10.01 -6.98 -10.16
CA ARG A 37 -9.04 -8.05 -10.44
C ARG A 37 -9.41 -9.36 -9.74
N PHE A 38 -9.92 -9.31 -8.50
CA PHE A 38 -10.41 -10.50 -7.80
C PHE A 38 -11.72 -11.07 -8.37
N ARG A 39 -12.50 -10.28 -9.15
CA ARG A 39 -13.65 -10.81 -9.92
C ARG A 39 -13.26 -11.93 -10.89
N ARG A 40 -12.02 -11.93 -11.41
CA ARG A 40 -11.57 -12.90 -12.40
C ARG A 40 -10.99 -14.18 -11.81
N GLN A 41 -10.69 -14.20 -10.51
CA GLN A 41 -9.99 -15.33 -9.87
C GLN A 41 -10.94 -16.28 -9.13
N HIS A 42 -12.12 -15.82 -8.72
CA HIS A 42 -13.09 -16.62 -7.97
C HIS A 42 -14.47 -16.54 -8.61
N ASP A 43 -14.70 -17.41 -9.58
CA ASP A 43 -15.87 -17.44 -10.47
C ASP A 43 -17.21 -17.78 -9.78
N ASN A 44 -17.37 -17.65 -8.45
CA ASN A 44 -18.66 -17.95 -7.77
C ASN A 44 -18.93 -17.27 -6.40
N VAL A 45 -18.17 -16.25 -5.96
CA VAL A 45 -18.53 -15.52 -4.71
C VAL A 45 -18.59 -14.02 -4.95
N ILE A 46 -19.81 -13.52 -5.15
CA ILE A 46 -20.14 -12.10 -5.20
C ILE A 46 -20.17 -11.58 -3.76
N ASP A 47 -19.02 -11.14 -3.27
CA ASP A 47 -18.99 -10.30 -2.06
C ASP A 47 -18.15 -9.05 -2.33
N ILE A 48 -18.58 -8.27 -3.33
CA ILE A 48 -17.82 -7.16 -3.91
C ILE A 48 -17.87 -5.96 -2.96
N VAL A 49 -17.18 -6.04 -1.84
CA VAL A 49 -16.89 -4.87 -1.01
C VAL A 49 -15.73 -4.14 -1.67
N ALA A 50 -16.03 -2.97 -2.26
CA ALA A 50 -15.01 -2.07 -2.79
C ALA A 50 -14.04 -1.67 -1.66
N ALA A 51 -12.74 -1.59 -1.96
CA ALA A 51 -11.84 -0.99 -0.99
C ALA A 51 -12.11 0.52 -0.94
N THR A 52 -12.05 1.09 0.26
CA THR A 52 -12.20 2.54 0.47
C THR A 52 -10.87 3.12 0.91
N VAL A 53 -10.52 4.29 0.38
CA VAL A 53 -9.37 5.07 0.85
C VAL A 53 -9.88 6.21 1.73
N SER A 54 -9.28 6.40 2.90
CA SER A 54 -9.62 7.47 3.83
C SER A 54 -8.37 8.13 4.38
N ASP A 55 -8.31 9.46 4.34
CA ASP A 55 -7.13 10.21 4.81
C ASP A 55 -6.87 10.01 6.31
N ILE A 56 -5.58 9.99 6.64
CA ILE A 56 -5.07 10.06 8.02
C ILE A 56 -4.29 11.37 8.14
N ARG A 57 -4.63 12.19 9.13
CA ARG A 57 -3.85 13.41 9.38
C ARG A 57 -2.38 13.07 9.65
N PRO A 58 -1.40 13.71 8.99
CA PRO A 58 0.02 13.41 9.16
C PRO A 58 0.48 13.39 10.62
N GLU A 59 -0.02 14.29 11.47
CA GLU A 59 0.36 14.35 12.89
C GLU A 59 -0.17 13.14 13.69
N ILE A 60 -1.32 12.60 13.27
CA ILE A 60 -1.87 11.36 13.85
C ILE A 60 -0.99 10.17 13.42
N ALA A 61 -0.60 10.12 12.14
CA ALA A 61 0.28 9.07 11.62
C ALA A 61 1.65 9.10 12.30
N GLN A 62 2.25 10.29 12.43
CA GLN A 62 3.53 10.49 13.12
C GLN A 62 3.50 9.90 14.53
N ARG A 63 2.51 10.27 15.35
CA ARG A 63 2.37 9.74 16.71
C ARG A 63 2.08 8.25 16.74
N ARG A 64 1.22 7.77 15.82
CA ARG A 64 0.81 6.36 15.76
C ARG A 64 1.98 5.44 15.42
N TYR A 65 2.83 5.85 14.49
CA TYR A 65 3.95 5.07 13.98
C TYR A 65 5.31 5.48 14.54
N ARG A 66 5.33 6.43 15.50
CA ARG A 66 6.55 6.95 16.14
C ARG A 66 7.58 7.46 15.12
N LEU A 67 7.09 8.18 14.11
CA LEU A 67 7.94 8.77 13.08
C LEU A 67 8.64 10.02 13.63
N ASP A 68 9.88 10.25 13.19
CA ASP A 68 10.66 11.42 13.62
C ASP A 68 10.03 12.75 13.19
N LYS A 69 9.41 12.77 12.00
CA LYS A 69 8.72 13.92 11.40
C LYS A 69 7.33 13.53 10.89
N PRO A 70 6.39 14.49 10.71
CA PRO A 70 5.14 14.22 10.02
C PRO A 70 5.42 13.67 8.60
N PRO A 71 4.72 12.60 8.18
CA PRO A 71 4.88 12.07 6.83
C PRO A 71 4.33 13.04 5.79
N THR A 72 4.77 12.89 4.55
CA THR A 72 4.28 13.71 3.42
C THR A 72 2.80 13.47 3.17
N ALA A 73 2.37 12.21 3.25
CA ALA A 73 0.97 11.83 3.19
C ALA A 73 0.72 10.58 4.04
N ALA A 74 -0.49 10.43 4.53
CA ALA A 74 -0.93 9.22 5.21
C ALA A 74 -2.40 8.97 4.93
N PHE A 75 -2.76 7.72 4.65
CA PHE A 75 -4.14 7.32 4.39
C PHE A 75 -4.34 5.85 4.75
N ALA A 76 -5.59 5.45 4.93
CA ALA A 76 -5.96 4.07 5.20
C ALA A 76 -6.71 3.49 4.00
N VAL A 77 -6.29 2.30 3.57
CA VAL A 77 -7.01 1.45 2.61
C VAL A 77 -7.76 0.39 3.40
N GLN A 78 -9.09 0.38 3.28
CA GLN A 78 -9.96 -0.55 4.01
C GLN A 78 -10.74 -1.44 3.04
N GLN A 79 -10.78 -2.74 3.29
CA GLN A 79 -11.57 -3.69 2.50
C GLN A 79 -12.03 -4.87 3.37
N ARG A 80 -13.35 -5.16 3.41
CA ARG A 80 -13.92 -6.30 4.17
C ARG A 80 -13.41 -6.43 5.62
N GLY A 81 -13.32 -5.30 6.33
CA GLY A 81 -12.81 -5.27 7.72
C GLY A 81 -11.28 -5.28 7.85
N LEU A 82 -10.55 -5.52 6.76
CA LEU A 82 -9.10 -5.35 6.69
C LEU A 82 -8.78 -3.86 6.57
N LYS A 83 -7.73 -3.41 7.25
CA LYS A 83 -7.25 -2.04 7.19
C LYS A 83 -5.72 -2.01 7.07
N VAL A 84 -5.25 -1.33 6.03
CA VAL A 84 -3.83 -1.02 5.84
C VAL A 84 -3.66 0.49 5.91
N ASP A 85 -2.89 0.96 6.87
CA ASP A 85 -2.46 2.34 6.91
C ASP A 85 -1.21 2.45 6.02
N VAL A 86 -1.26 3.33 5.03
CA VAL A 86 -0.17 3.62 4.11
C VAL A 86 0.45 4.94 4.52
N ILE A 87 1.74 4.90 4.84
CA ILE A 87 2.51 6.06 5.26
C ILE A 87 3.51 6.39 4.16
N VAL A 88 3.42 7.61 3.62
CA VAL A 88 4.26 8.08 2.53
C VAL A 88 5.20 9.15 3.05
N GLU A 89 6.50 8.89 2.95
CA GLU A 89 7.55 9.79 3.37
C GLU A 89 8.46 10.12 2.20
N ARG A 90 9.22 11.21 2.36
CA ARG A 90 10.29 11.58 1.44
C ARG A 90 11.57 11.79 2.23
N ASP A 91 12.66 11.24 1.72
CA ASP A 91 13.98 11.37 2.31
C ASP A 91 15.07 11.29 1.25
N ASP A 92 16.05 12.19 1.30
CA ASP A 92 17.27 12.17 0.47
C ASP A 92 17.07 11.80 -1.01
N GLY A 93 16.07 12.41 -1.67
CA GLY A 93 15.80 12.20 -3.10
C GLY A 93 14.95 10.96 -3.42
N ILE A 94 14.51 10.22 -2.41
CA ILE A 94 13.66 9.04 -2.52
C ILE A 94 12.30 9.33 -1.90
N ALA A 95 11.24 8.80 -2.50
CA ALA A 95 9.93 8.69 -1.88
C ALA A 95 9.64 7.23 -1.56
N HIS A 96 9.08 6.97 -0.39
CA HIS A 96 8.69 5.61 0.00
C HIS A 96 7.30 5.55 0.63
N ALA A 97 6.59 4.48 0.33
CA ALA A 97 5.30 4.13 0.92
C ALA A 97 5.47 2.86 1.76
N SER A 98 5.18 2.94 3.05
CA SER A 98 5.18 1.80 3.97
C SER A 98 3.76 1.35 4.31
N PHE A 99 3.52 0.03 4.28
CA PHE A 99 2.18 -0.57 4.35
C PHE A 99 1.97 -1.29 5.69
N HIS A 100 1.25 -0.66 6.62
CA HIS A 100 1.08 -1.14 7.99
C HIS A 100 -0.29 -1.78 8.21
N THR A 101 -0.33 -2.99 8.79
CA THR A 101 -1.57 -3.56 9.34
C THR A 101 -1.51 -3.60 10.88
N ARG A 102 -2.67 -3.48 11.52
CA ARG A 102 -2.81 -3.68 12.97
C ARG A 102 -3.37 -5.06 13.34
N THR A 103 -3.86 -5.85 12.37
CA THR A 103 -4.41 -7.17 12.66
C THR A 103 -3.30 -8.23 12.75
N THR A 104 -3.23 -8.91 13.90
CA THR A 104 -2.36 -10.06 14.14
C THR A 104 -3.11 -11.34 13.78
N GLY A 105 -2.88 -11.90 12.58
CA GLY A 105 -3.57 -13.10 12.10
C GLY A 105 -3.16 -13.50 10.67
N SER A 106 -3.83 -14.51 10.08
CA SER A 106 -3.61 -14.98 8.69
C SER A 106 -3.82 -13.89 7.61
N GLU A 107 -4.39 -12.75 8.00
CA GLU A 107 -4.58 -11.52 7.23
C GLU A 107 -3.28 -10.71 7.02
N THR A 108 -2.17 -11.15 7.62
CA THR A 108 -0.82 -10.58 7.53
C THR A 108 -0.28 -10.41 6.11
N ARG A 109 -0.83 -11.11 5.11
CA ARG A 109 -0.41 -10.97 3.71
C ARG A 109 -1.01 -9.77 2.98
N TRP A 110 -2.03 -9.12 3.55
CA TRP A 110 -2.73 -8.05 2.86
C TRP A 110 -1.87 -6.81 2.57
N PRO A 111 -1.09 -6.27 3.54
CA PRO A 111 -0.15 -5.19 3.26
C PRO A 111 0.87 -5.54 2.18
N ALA A 112 1.40 -6.78 2.22
CA ALA A 112 2.37 -7.25 1.24
C ALA A 112 1.78 -7.30 -0.18
N ARG A 113 0.55 -7.82 -0.34
CA ARG A 113 -0.14 -7.81 -1.64
C ARG A 113 -0.42 -6.40 -2.15
N LEU A 114 -0.82 -5.49 -1.25
CA LEU A 114 -1.09 -4.10 -1.64
C LEU A 114 0.20 -3.43 -2.13
N ALA A 115 1.32 -3.67 -1.46
CA ALA A 115 2.65 -3.21 -1.88
C ALA A 115 3.08 -3.83 -3.23
N GLU A 116 2.92 -5.14 -3.41
CA GLU A 116 3.22 -5.85 -4.67
C GLU A 116 2.42 -5.28 -5.86
N TYR A 117 1.11 -5.07 -5.68
CA TYR A 117 0.28 -4.51 -6.75
C TYR A 117 0.59 -3.04 -7.03
N THR A 118 0.95 -2.27 -6.01
CA THR A 118 1.43 -0.88 -6.18
C THR A 118 2.71 -0.88 -7.01
N HIS A 119 3.68 -1.72 -6.63
CA HIS A 119 4.94 -1.88 -7.35
C HIS A 119 4.73 -2.28 -8.81
N HIS A 120 3.90 -3.29 -9.07
CA HIS A 120 3.57 -3.69 -10.44
C HIS A 120 2.87 -2.58 -11.26
N THR A 121 2.02 -1.78 -10.63
CA THR A 121 1.32 -0.67 -11.29
C THR A 121 2.31 0.44 -11.68
N LEU A 122 3.27 0.75 -10.80
CA LEU A 122 4.35 1.70 -11.10
C LEU A 122 5.21 1.22 -12.27
N LEU A 123 5.64 -0.05 -12.25
CA LEU A 123 6.40 -0.63 -13.35
C LEU A 123 5.62 -0.61 -14.67
N ALA A 124 4.31 -0.87 -14.64
CA ALA A 124 3.46 -0.80 -15.82
C ALA A 124 3.35 0.63 -16.40
N HIS A 125 3.54 1.65 -15.57
CA HIS A 125 3.62 3.06 -16.00
C HIS A 125 5.05 3.50 -16.37
N ASN A 126 6.01 2.57 -16.45
CA ASN A 126 7.44 2.82 -16.70
C ASN A 126 8.13 3.66 -15.60
N ILE A 127 7.62 3.60 -14.38
CA ILE A 127 8.22 4.25 -13.22
C ILE A 127 9.16 3.26 -12.54
N THR A 128 10.40 3.66 -12.32
CA THR A 128 11.39 2.82 -11.66
C THR A 128 11.05 2.72 -10.17
N ALA A 129 10.74 1.50 -9.71
CA ALA A 129 10.32 1.27 -8.33
C ALA A 129 10.98 0.01 -7.76
N THR A 130 11.22 0.00 -6.44
CA THR A 130 11.66 -1.19 -5.71
C THR A 130 10.66 -1.58 -4.62
N LEU A 131 10.65 -2.86 -4.26
CA LEU A 131 9.82 -3.43 -3.20
C LEU A 131 10.73 -4.17 -2.22
N ALA A 132 10.62 -3.84 -0.93
CA ALA A 132 11.37 -4.46 0.17
C ALA A 132 10.44 -4.96 1.29
#